data_AF-A0A7D6CQ92-F1
#
_entry.id   AF-A0A7D6CQ92-F1
#
_cell.length_a   1.000
_cell.length_b   1.000
_cell.length_c   1.000
_cell.angle_alpha   90.00
_cell.angle_beta   90.00
_cell.angle_gamma   90.00
#
_symmetry.space_group_name_H-M   'P 1'
#
loop_
_entity.id
_entity.type
_entity.pdbx_description
1 polymer ?
#
loop_
_entity_poly.entity_id
_entity_poly.type
_entity_poly.pdbx_seq_one_letter_code
_entity_poly.pdbx_strand_id
1 'polypeptide(L)'
;MSDEYAEARRADEALDEDGANQMAFRKMIYGLAGDDVDPCECGPVEAAERAIDRVDALEEENEQLRQRVCDLRDQTEKMNRGAELYQTVARNSAAKRDRQAALVLKHATKVTSAAGRQEYDGSRIQDVLEAAEEKIHRTNTYAVMEKAEQLVDNRDLCRVQKESRSSLKNTRLIVKSPTDLPETVAGVRIHEGVLSG
;
A
#
# COMPACT_ATOMS: atom_id res chain seq x y z
N MET A 1 40.18 22.15 -64.42
CA MET A 1 39.00 21.77 -63.63
C MET A 1 38.70 20.32 -63.98
N SER A 2 39.38 19.38 -63.32
CA SER A 2 39.05 17.96 -63.42
C SER A 2 37.66 17.79 -62.80
N ASP A 3 36.79 17.11 -63.53
CA ASP A 3 35.39 16.92 -63.17
C ASP A 3 35.33 15.92 -61.99
N GLU A 4 35.48 16.40 -60.76
CA GLU A 4 35.42 15.59 -59.51
C GLU A 4 34.14 14.74 -59.45
N TYR A 5 33.07 15.19 -60.11
CA TYR A 5 31.81 14.46 -60.26
C TYR A 5 31.90 13.24 -61.20
N ALA A 6 32.87 13.18 -62.10
CA ALA A 6 33.11 12.03 -62.97
C ALA A 6 34.00 10.98 -62.30
N GLU A 7 34.90 11.38 -61.39
CA GLU A 7 35.66 10.46 -60.54
C GLU A 7 34.81 9.83 -59.44
N ALA A 8 33.91 10.61 -58.82
CA ALA A 8 32.95 10.08 -57.86
C ALA A 8 31.97 9.08 -58.50
N ARG A 9 31.50 9.34 -59.73
CA ARG A 9 30.64 8.40 -60.48
C ARG A 9 31.38 7.12 -60.89
N ARG A 10 32.65 7.23 -61.29
CA ARG A 10 33.48 6.03 -61.59
C ARG A 10 33.79 5.21 -60.36
N ALA A 11 33.96 5.82 -59.19
CA ALA A 11 34.18 5.10 -57.94
C ALA A 11 32.92 4.34 -57.50
N ASP A 12 31.73 4.90 -57.76
CA ASP A 12 30.43 4.28 -57.49
C ASP A 12 30.09 3.17 -58.51
N GLU A 13 30.47 3.33 -59.78
CA GLU A 13 30.36 2.29 -60.83
C GLU A 13 31.43 1.18 -60.73
N ALA A 14 32.52 1.40 -59.97
CA ALA A 14 33.64 0.46 -59.86
C ALA A 14 33.54 -0.54 -58.69
N LEU A 15 32.60 -0.35 -57.77
CA LEU A 15 32.28 -1.36 -56.76
C LEU A 15 31.27 -2.33 -57.35
N ASP A 16 31.74 -3.50 -57.77
CA ASP A 16 30.85 -4.62 -58.04
C ASP A 16 30.06 -5.01 -56.77
N GLU A 17 29.04 -5.86 -56.94
CA GLU A 17 28.18 -6.31 -55.83
C GLU A 17 29.00 -6.89 -54.67
N ASP A 18 30.12 -7.56 -54.97
CA ASP A 18 31.04 -8.12 -53.99
C ASP A 18 31.81 -7.04 -53.22
N GLY A 19 32.31 -5.99 -53.89
CA GLY A 19 32.95 -4.85 -53.24
C GLY A 19 32.00 -4.04 -52.36
N ALA A 20 30.76 -3.85 -52.81
CA ALA A 20 29.71 -3.20 -52.01
C ALA A 20 29.36 -4.02 -50.75
N ASN A 21 29.22 -5.34 -50.89
CA ASN A 21 28.96 -6.25 -49.79
C ASN A 21 30.11 -6.27 -48.77
N GLN A 22 31.36 -6.26 -49.22
CA GLN A 22 32.53 -6.22 -48.34
C GLN A 22 32.61 -4.92 -47.53
N MET A 23 32.28 -3.78 -48.15
CA MET A 23 32.24 -2.49 -47.47
C MET A 23 31.10 -2.41 -46.44
N ALA A 24 29.94 -2.99 -46.76
CA ALA A 24 28.80 -3.07 -45.84
C ALA A 24 29.12 -3.94 -44.61
N PHE A 25 29.73 -5.11 -44.83
CA PHE A 25 30.18 -5.99 -43.75
C PHE A 25 31.21 -5.31 -42.85
N ARG A 26 32.17 -4.58 -43.44
CA ARG A 26 33.16 -3.81 -42.67
C ARG A 26 32.48 -2.75 -41.82
N LYS A 27 31.57 -1.94 -42.37
CA LYS A 27 30.80 -0.93 -41.60
C LYS A 27 30.04 -1.54 -40.43
N MET A 28 29.46 -2.73 -40.61
CA MET A 28 28.75 -3.44 -39.53
C MET A 28 29.69 -3.81 -38.38
N ILE A 29 30.88 -4.36 -38.68
CA ILE A 29 31.86 -4.74 -37.66
C ILE A 29 32.28 -3.53 -36.82
N TYR A 30 32.68 -2.42 -37.45
CA TYR A 30 33.10 -1.23 -36.69
C TYR A 30 31.95 -0.61 -35.90
N GLY A 31 30.72 -0.63 -36.45
CA GLY A 31 29.53 -0.19 -35.70
C GLY A 31 29.23 -1.04 -34.46
N LEU A 32 29.54 -2.34 -34.49
CA LEU A 32 29.40 -3.23 -33.34
C LEU A 32 30.58 -3.12 -32.36
N ALA A 33 31.79 -2.82 -32.85
CA ALA A 33 32.98 -2.65 -32.04
C ALA A 33 32.89 -1.42 -31.12
N GLY A 34 32.20 -0.38 -31.59
CA GLY A 34 31.92 0.83 -30.83
C GLY A 34 32.23 2.11 -31.58
N ASP A 35 31.55 3.19 -31.21
CA ASP A 35 31.69 4.51 -31.82
C ASP A 35 33.10 5.13 -31.64
N ASP A 36 33.88 4.57 -30.72
CA ASP A 36 35.24 4.92 -30.35
C ASP A 36 36.33 4.14 -31.14
N VAL A 37 35.94 3.23 -32.04
CA VAL A 37 36.88 2.47 -32.89
C VAL A 37 37.05 3.16 -34.25
N ASP A 38 38.24 3.71 -34.52
CA ASP A 38 38.58 4.30 -35.82
C ASP A 38 38.99 3.22 -36.85
N PRO A 39 38.27 3.05 -37.98
CA PRO A 39 38.61 2.11 -39.04
C PRO A 39 39.94 2.35 -39.76
N CYS A 40 40.56 3.52 -39.56
CA CYS A 40 41.88 3.87 -40.08
C CYS A 40 43.01 3.43 -39.15
N GLU A 41 42.75 3.26 -37.85
CA GLU A 41 43.75 2.90 -36.84
C GLU A 41 43.62 1.44 -36.38
N CYS A 42 42.43 0.85 -36.53
CA CYS A 42 42.12 -0.52 -36.15
C CYS A 42 41.86 -1.38 -37.39
N GLY A 43 42.42 -2.60 -37.41
CA GLY A 43 42.19 -3.55 -38.49
C GLY A 43 40.82 -4.26 -38.37
N PRO A 44 40.26 -4.81 -39.46
CA PRO A 44 38.92 -5.41 -39.44
C PRO A 44 38.81 -6.65 -38.53
N VAL A 45 39.92 -7.36 -38.29
CA VAL A 45 39.95 -8.51 -37.35
C VAL A 45 39.90 -8.03 -35.91
N GLU A 46 40.73 -7.05 -35.55
CA GLU A 46 40.76 -6.46 -34.20
C GLU A 46 39.42 -5.78 -33.87
N ALA A 47 38.79 -5.12 -34.84
CA ALA A 47 37.46 -4.56 -34.68
C ALA A 47 36.39 -5.65 -34.45
N ALA A 48 36.50 -6.81 -35.12
CA ALA A 48 35.59 -7.93 -34.90
C ALA A 48 35.77 -8.55 -33.51
N GLU A 49 37.00 -8.67 -33.01
CA GLU A 49 37.27 -9.14 -31.64
C GLU A 49 36.66 -8.20 -30.60
N ARG A 50 36.85 -6.88 -30.74
CA ARG A 50 36.22 -5.89 -29.84
C ARG A 50 34.69 -5.92 -29.91
N ALA A 51 34.12 -6.15 -31.10
CA ALA A 51 32.68 -6.30 -31.27
C ALA A 51 32.14 -7.53 -30.51
N ILE A 52 32.87 -8.65 -30.54
CA ILE A 52 32.52 -9.86 -29.79
C ILE A 52 32.60 -9.59 -28.29
N ASP A 53 33.72 -9.04 -27.80
CA ASP A 53 33.90 -8.72 -26.37
C ASP A 53 32.79 -7.79 -25.85
N ARG A 54 32.37 -6.82 -26.67
CA ARG A 54 31.28 -5.90 -26.35
C ARG A 54 29.93 -6.58 -26.32
N VAL A 55 29.65 -7.51 -27.25
CA VAL A 55 28.42 -8.30 -27.23
C VAL A 55 28.37 -9.17 -25.98
N ASP A 56 29.46 -9.86 -25.65
CA ASP A 56 29.53 -10.70 -24.44
C ASP A 56 29.28 -9.87 -23.17
N ALA A 57 29.91 -8.70 -23.05
CA ALA A 57 29.69 -7.79 -21.93
C ALA A 57 28.23 -7.30 -21.83
N LEU A 58 27.60 -6.98 -22.98
CA LEU A 58 26.19 -6.57 -23.02
C LEU A 58 25.25 -7.72 -22.69
N GLU A 59 25.57 -8.95 -23.08
CA GLU A 59 24.80 -10.14 -22.71
C GLU A 59 24.86 -10.41 -21.21
N GLU A 60 26.05 -10.30 -20.60
CA GLU A 60 26.22 -10.37 -19.15
C GLU A 60 25.42 -9.28 -18.42
N GLU A 61 25.48 -8.03 -18.89
CA GLU A 61 24.70 -6.94 -18.31
C GLU A 61 23.19 -7.20 -18.45
N ASN A 62 22.73 -7.70 -19.60
CA ASN A 62 21.33 -8.02 -19.82
C ASN A 62 20.84 -9.09 -18.83
N GLU A 63 21.65 -10.12 -18.59
CA GLU A 63 21.30 -11.18 -17.65
C GLU A 63 21.25 -10.67 -16.20
N GLN A 64 22.20 -9.82 -15.81
CA GLN A 64 22.17 -9.16 -14.50
C GLN A 64 20.94 -8.26 -14.33
N LEU A 65 20.58 -7.50 -15.37
CA LEU A 65 19.38 -6.65 -15.37
C LEU A 65 18.10 -7.48 -15.28
N ARG A 66 18.01 -8.60 -16.01
CA ARG A 66 16.87 -9.53 -15.92
C ARG A 66 16.71 -10.09 -14.52
N GLN A 67 17.79 -10.55 -13.90
CA GLN A 67 17.75 -11.03 -12.53
C GLN A 67 17.29 -9.94 -11.56
N ARG A 68 17.81 -8.72 -11.70
CA ARG A 68 17.41 -7.58 -10.86
C ARG A 68 15.93 -7.22 -11.05
N VAL A 69 15.40 -7.30 -12.26
CA VAL A 69 13.97 -7.10 -12.53
C VAL A 69 13.12 -8.17 -11.83
N CYS A 70 13.55 -9.43 -11.85
CA CYS A 70 12.87 -10.50 -11.11
C CYS A 70 12.86 -10.20 -9.60
N ASP A 71 14.00 -9.86 -9.01
CA ASP A 71 14.10 -9.56 -7.58
C ASP A 71 13.22 -8.37 -7.17
N LEU A 72 13.17 -7.31 -8.00
CA LEU A 72 12.32 -6.14 -7.75
C LEU A 72 10.83 -6.47 -7.86
N ARG A 73 10.44 -7.34 -8.80
CA ARG A 73 9.06 -7.83 -8.92
C ARG A 73 8.66 -8.62 -7.67
N ASP A 74 9.51 -9.53 -7.21
CA ASP A 74 9.29 -10.31 -5.99
C ASP A 74 9.16 -9.42 -4.75
N GLN A 75 10.00 -8.40 -4.62
CA GLN A 75 9.91 -7.42 -3.52
C GLN A 75 8.60 -6.63 -3.57
N THR A 76 8.19 -6.19 -4.76
CA THR A 76 6.93 -5.46 -4.95
C THR A 76 5.74 -6.33 -4.60
N GLU A 77 5.74 -7.61 -5.01
CA GLU A 77 4.68 -8.55 -4.67
C GLU A 77 4.60 -8.80 -3.15
N LYS A 78 5.74 -8.99 -2.48
CA LYS A 78 5.80 -9.11 -1.00
C LYS A 78 5.25 -7.88 -0.30
N MET A 79 5.60 -6.67 -0.78
CA MET A 79 5.08 -5.42 -0.24
C MET A 79 3.56 -5.29 -0.42
N ASN A 80 3.04 -5.63 -1.60
CA ASN A 80 1.61 -5.58 -1.87
C ASN A 80 0.83 -6.54 -0.97
N ARG A 81 1.29 -7.79 -0.82
CA ARG A 81 0.70 -8.75 0.13
C ARG A 81 0.75 -8.22 1.57
N GLY A 82 1.85 -7.59 1.96
CA GLY A 82 1.98 -6.93 3.27
C GLY A 82 0.92 -5.83 3.47
N ALA A 83 0.74 -4.96 2.48
CA ALA A 83 -0.26 -3.89 2.52
C ALA A 83 -1.69 -4.43 2.63
N GLU A 84 -2.03 -5.48 1.89
CA GLU A 84 -3.33 -6.15 1.97
C GLU A 84 -3.60 -6.73 3.38
N LEU A 85 -2.59 -7.36 3.99
CA LEU A 85 -2.68 -7.86 5.36
C LEU A 85 -2.89 -6.71 6.36
N TYR A 86 -2.13 -5.61 6.25
CA TYR A 86 -2.32 -4.44 7.11
C TYR A 86 -3.72 -3.85 6.97
N GLN A 87 -4.23 -3.72 5.74
CA GLN A 87 -5.60 -3.25 5.51
C GLN A 87 -6.64 -4.19 6.11
N THR A 88 -6.45 -5.51 5.98
CA THR A 88 -7.36 -6.53 6.53
C THR A 88 -7.36 -6.50 8.05
N VAL A 89 -6.18 -6.45 8.68
CA VAL A 89 -6.04 -6.31 10.14
C VAL A 89 -6.66 -5.00 10.61
N ALA A 90 -6.46 -3.89 9.89
CA ALA A 90 -7.07 -2.61 10.21
C ALA A 90 -8.60 -2.69 10.16
N ARG A 91 -9.17 -3.25 9.08
CA ARG A 91 -10.63 -3.47 8.94
C ARG A 91 -11.18 -4.35 10.06
N ASN A 92 -10.54 -5.47 10.35
CA ASN A 92 -10.96 -6.38 11.42
C ASN A 92 -10.87 -5.71 12.81
N SER A 93 -9.83 -4.91 13.04
CA SER A 93 -9.68 -4.17 14.29
C SER A 93 -10.74 -3.07 14.44
N ALA A 94 -11.16 -2.44 13.34
CA ALA A 94 -12.22 -1.45 13.33
C ALA A 94 -13.56 -2.13 13.61
N ALA A 95 -13.91 -3.20 12.88
CA ALA A 95 -15.14 -3.97 13.11
C ALA A 95 -15.23 -4.51 14.55
N LYS A 96 -14.12 -5.00 15.12
CA LYS A 96 -14.07 -5.44 16.51
C LYS A 96 -14.37 -4.27 17.47
N ARG A 97 -13.76 -3.10 17.24
CA ARG A 97 -14.01 -1.90 18.06
C ARG A 97 -15.45 -1.42 17.96
N ASP A 98 -16.03 -1.48 16.76
CA ASP A 98 -17.42 -1.09 16.52
C ASP A 98 -18.38 -1.99 17.30
N ARG A 99 -18.13 -3.29 17.28
CA ARG A 99 -18.89 -4.28 18.07
C ARG A 99 -18.74 -4.04 19.58
N GLN A 100 -17.53 -3.80 20.08
CA GLN A 100 -17.29 -3.51 21.49
C GLN A 100 -18.03 -2.25 21.95
N ALA A 101 -17.97 -1.17 21.15
CA ALA A 101 -18.72 0.05 21.42
C ALA A 101 -20.24 -0.19 21.45
N ALA A 102 -20.76 -0.97 20.51
CA ALA A 102 -22.18 -1.30 20.47
C ALA A 102 -22.64 -2.16 21.67
N LEU A 103 -21.79 -3.07 22.17
CA LEU A 103 -22.08 -3.82 23.40
C LEU A 103 -22.15 -2.92 24.64
N VAL A 104 -21.27 -1.92 24.74
CA VAL A 104 -21.32 -0.92 25.81
C VAL A 104 -22.63 -0.12 25.75
N LEU A 105 -23.04 0.31 24.55
CA LEU A 105 -24.32 1.01 24.33
C LEU A 105 -25.53 0.12 24.66
N LYS A 106 -25.50 -1.16 24.26
CA LYS A 106 -26.53 -2.14 24.61
C LYS A 106 -26.66 -2.32 26.12
N HIS A 107 -25.55 -2.32 26.85
CA HIS A 107 -25.61 -2.39 28.30
C HIS A 107 -26.15 -1.08 28.91
N ALA A 108 -25.88 0.08 28.27
CA ALA A 108 -26.41 1.38 28.69
C ALA A 108 -27.94 1.46 28.70
N THR A 109 -28.63 0.68 27.86
CA THR A 109 -30.11 0.63 27.87
C THR A 109 -30.68 -0.12 29.06
N LYS A 110 -29.88 -0.97 29.72
CA LYS A 110 -30.34 -1.84 30.81
C LYS A 110 -30.08 -1.28 32.21
N VAL A 111 -29.20 -0.30 32.33
CA VAL A 111 -28.93 0.34 33.61
C VAL A 111 -29.84 1.57 33.70
N THR A 112 -30.49 1.77 34.85
CA THR A 112 -31.26 2.98 35.15
C THR A 112 -30.66 3.64 36.38
N SER A 113 -30.12 4.85 36.23
CA SER A 113 -29.55 5.62 37.34
C SER A 113 -30.62 6.57 37.87
N ALA A 114 -30.55 6.91 39.15
CA ALA A 114 -31.49 7.81 39.81
C ALA A 114 -31.54 9.23 39.18
N ALA A 115 -30.57 9.60 38.35
CA ALA A 115 -30.49 10.87 37.64
C ALA A 115 -30.86 10.77 36.15
N GLY A 116 -31.31 9.61 35.66
CA GLY A 116 -31.63 9.38 34.25
C GLY A 116 -30.42 9.36 33.30
N ARG A 117 -29.20 9.53 33.82
CA ARG A 117 -27.94 9.52 33.06
C ARG A 117 -27.15 8.26 33.37
N GLN A 118 -26.69 7.56 32.35
CA GLN A 118 -25.74 6.47 32.50
C GLN A 118 -24.31 6.95 32.25
N GLU A 119 -23.45 6.79 33.25
CA GLU A 119 -22.04 7.15 33.14
C GLU A 119 -21.18 5.90 33.27
N TYR A 120 -20.34 5.66 32.27
CA TYR A 120 -19.41 4.53 32.22
C TYR A 120 -17.98 5.06 32.30
N ASP A 121 -17.27 4.66 33.35
CA ASP A 121 -15.82 4.84 33.43
C ASP A 121 -15.08 3.66 32.77
N GLY A 122 -13.76 3.72 32.76
CA GLY A 122 -12.94 2.67 32.17
C GLY A 122 -13.09 1.30 32.86
N SER A 123 -13.33 1.26 34.17
CA SER A 123 -13.53 -0.01 34.87
C SER A 123 -14.87 -0.64 34.50
N ARG A 124 -15.94 0.17 34.46
CA ARG A 124 -17.28 -0.31 34.10
C ARG A 124 -17.35 -0.85 32.67
N ILE A 125 -16.62 -0.23 31.72
CA ILE A 125 -16.56 -0.75 30.35
C ILE A 125 -15.84 -2.09 30.28
N GLN A 126 -14.80 -2.31 31.10
CA GLN A 126 -14.13 -3.61 31.18
C GLN A 126 -15.09 -4.67 31.68
N ASP A 127 -15.79 -4.40 32.78
CA ASP A 127 -16.78 -5.34 33.33
C ASP A 127 -17.84 -5.74 32.29
N VAL A 128 -18.35 -4.76 31.53
CA VAL A 128 -19.37 -4.99 30.50
C VAL A 128 -18.84 -5.86 29.36
N LEU A 129 -17.61 -5.61 28.91
CA LEU A 129 -17.01 -6.35 27.80
C LEU A 129 -16.56 -7.75 28.24
N GLU A 130 -16.03 -7.90 29.45
CA GLU A 130 -15.70 -9.21 30.02
C GLU A 130 -16.95 -10.07 30.20
N ALA A 131 -18.06 -9.48 30.68
CA ALA A 131 -19.35 -10.18 30.78
C ALA A 131 -19.93 -10.59 29.42
N ALA A 132 -19.53 -9.91 28.33
CA ALA A 132 -19.88 -10.25 26.96
C ALA A 132 -18.83 -11.14 26.26
N GLU A 133 -17.86 -11.69 27.01
CA GLU A 133 -16.75 -12.51 26.53
C GLU A 133 -15.82 -11.78 25.52
N GLU A 134 -15.83 -10.46 25.51
CA GLU A 134 -15.00 -9.61 24.65
C GLU A 134 -13.68 -9.24 25.36
N LYS A 135 -12.57 -9.83 24.91
CA LYS A 135 -11.24 -9.45 25.41
C LYS A 135 -10.90 -8.01 25.03
N ILE A 136 -10.73 -7.16 26.04
CA ILE A 136 -10.26 -5.79 25.91
C ILE A 136 -9.01 -5.54 26.76
N HIS A 137 -8.05 -4.80 26.20
CA HIS A 137 -6.90 -4.32 26.95
C HIS A 137 -7.23 -2.96 27.58
N ARG A 138 -6.73 -2.69 28.80
CA ARG A 138 -7.06 -1.45 29.54
C ARG A 138 -6.80 -0.16 28.78
N THR A 139 -5.78 -0.14 27.93
CA THR A 139 -5.42 0.99 27.07
C THR A 139 -6.46 1.28 25.99
N ASN A 140 -7.26 0.28 25.58
CA ASN A 140 -8.22 0.39 24.49
C ASN A 140 -9.60 0.86 24.95
N THR A 141 -9.84 0.88 26.26
CA THR A 141 -11.14 1.25 26.85
C THR A 141 -11.59 2.66 26.43
N TYR A 142 -10.68 3.62 26.36
CA TYR A 142 -11.00 4.99 25.92
C TYR A 142 -11.35 5.04 24.42
N ALA A 143 -10.64 4.26 23.60
CA ALA A 143 -10.95 4.17 22.18
C ALA A 143 -12.35 3.57 21.95
N VAL A 144 -12.80 2.66 22.82
CA VAL A 144 -14.18 2.13 22.80
C VAL A 144 -15.19 3.21 23.17
N MET A 145 -14.90 4.05 24.17
CA MET A 145 -15.77 5.19 24.52
C MET A 145 -15.93 6.17 23.36
N GLU A 146 -14.81 6.59 22.77
CA GLU A 146 -14.81 7.50 21.62
C GLU A 146 -15.56 6.90 20.43
N LYS A 147 -15.40 5.59 20.22
CA LYS A 147 -16.11 4.90 19.14
C LYS A 147 -17.61 4.80 19.41
N ALA A 148 -18.04 4.64 20.66
CA ALA A 148 -19.45 4.65 21.03
C ALA A 148 -20.10 6.02 20.77
N GLU A 149 -19.44 7.13 21.08
CA GLU A 149 -19.91 8.47 20.69
C GLU A 149 -20.02 8.61 19.17
N GLN A 150 -18.98 8.20 18.43
CA GLN A 150 -18.96 8.27 16.97
C GLN A 150 -20.07 7.47 16.31
N LEU A 151 -20.40 6.29 16.84
CA LEU A 151 -21.42 5.41 16.25
C LEU A 151 -22.86 5.91 16.50
N VAL A 152 -23.08 6.65 17.58
CA VAL A 152 -24.39 7.26 17.87
C VAL A 152 -24.59 8.54 17.05
N ASP A 153 -23.50 9.22 16.69
CA ASP A 153 -23.48 10.47 15.89
C ASP A 153 -24.42 11.56 16.43
N ASN A 154 -24.70 11.52 17.74
CA ASN A 154 -25.51 12.50 18.44
C ASN A 154 -25.00 12.69 19.88
N ARG A 155 -24.33 13.83 20.09
CA ARG A 155 -23.72 14.18 21.38
C ARG A 155 -24.71 14.44 22.51
N ASP A 156 -25.97 14.68 22.18
CA ASP A 156 -27.01 14.81 23.20
C ASP A 156 -27.42 13.46 23.77
N LEU A 157 -27.33 12.39 22.96
CA LEU A 157 -27.63 11.02 23.38
C LEU A 157 -26.43 10.34 24.03
N CYS A 158 -25.25 10.49 23.44
CA CYS A 158 -24.02 9.82 23.87
C CYS A 158 -22.82 10.77 23.72
N ARG A 159 -22.07 11.03 24.79
CA ARG A 159 -20.84 11.84 24.72
C ARG A 159 -19.73 11.28 25.59
N VAL A 160 -18.50 11.39 25.11
CA VAL A 160 -17.30 11.22 25.94
C VAL A 160 -16.97 12.54 26.62
N GLN A 161 -16.89 12.53 27.94
CA GLN A 161 -16.51 13.69 28.73
C GLN A 161 -15.20 13.40 29.48
N LYS A 162 -14.21 14.27 29.27
CA LYS A 162 -12.94 14.26 30.03
C LYS A 162 -13.02 15.30 31.15
N GLU A 163 -13.01 14.86 32.41
CA GLU A 163 -13.26 15.75 33.56
C GLU A 163 -12.02 16.56 33.99
N SER A 164 -10.79 16.19 33.60
CA SER A 164 -9.60 17.00 33.86
C SER A 164 -8.53 16.93 32.76
N ARG A 165 -7.72 17.98 32.62
CA ARG A 165 -6.66 18.08 31.60
C ARG A 165 -5.51 17.08 31.80
N SER A 166 -5.31 16.53 33.00
CA SER A 166 -4.08 15.82 33.39
C SER A 166 -4.16 14.29 33.41
N SER A 167 -5.33 13.66 33.24
CA SER A 167 -5.40 12.19 33.24
C SER A 167 -6.58 11.66 32.42
N LEU A 168 -6.30 10.73 31.50
CA LEU A 168 -7.33 9.93 30.82
C LEU A 168 -8.20 9.13 31.81
N LYS A 169 -7.71 8.88 33.04
CA LYS A 169 -8.44 8.12 34.08
C LYS A 169 -9.74 8.76 34.55
N ASN A 170 -9.97 10.04 34.25
CA ASN A 170 -11.20 10.76 34.58
C ASN A 170 -12.08 10.98 33.32
N THR A 171 -11.97 10.09 32.34
CA THR A 171 -12.80 10.11 31.13
C THR A 171 -13.99 9.19 31.34
N ARG A 172 -15.19 9.71 31.06
CA ARG A 172 -16.46 8.99 31.19
C ARG A 172 -17.21 9.01 29.86
N LEU A 173 -17.89 7.91 29.55
CA LEU A 173 -18.91 7.86 28.52
C LEU A 173 -20.27 8.13 29.18
N ILE A 174 -20.96 9.18 28.73
CA ILE A 174 -22.26 9.60 29.26
C ILE A 174 -23.33 9.32 28.22
N VAL A 175 -24.28 8.45 28.57
CA VAL A 175 -25.47 8.15 27.77
C VAL A 175 -26.68 8.77 28.48
N LYS A 176 -27.22 9.85 27.93
CA LYS A 176 -28.28 10.66 28.58
C LYS A 176 -29.69 10.12 28.35
N SER A 177 -29.95 9.58 27.17
CA SER A 177 -31.25 9.00 26.83
C SER A 177 -31.03 7.60 26.25
N PRO A 178 -30.86 6.57 27.11
CA PRO A 178 -30.62 5.21 26.63
C PRO A 178 -31.76 4.69 25.76
N THR A 179 -33.00 5.12 26.00
CA THR A 179 -34.20 4.77 25.20
C THR A 179 -34.17 5.33 23.79
N ASP A 180 -33.51 6.46 23.58
CA ASP A 180 -33.49 7.17 22.30
C ASP A 180 -32.28 6.74 21.44
N LEU A 181 -31.49 5.78 21.92
CA LEU A 181 -30.41 5.18 21.13
C LEU A 181 -30.97 4.43 19.91
N PRO A 182 -30.21 4.35 18.81
CA PRO A 182 -30.60 3.57 17.63
C PRO A 182 -30.88 2.11 17.98
N GLU A 183 -31.88 1.49 17.33
CA GLU A 183 -32.25 0.09 17.58
C GLU A 183 -31.10 -0.90 17.34
N THR A 184 -30.24 -0.59 16.38
CA THR A 184 -29.08 -1.41 16.00
C THR A 184 -27.86 -0.52 15.76
N VAL A 185 -26.71 -0.91 16.30
CA VAL A 185 -25.43 -0.25 16.09
C VAL A 185 -24.38 -1.31 15.79
N ALA A 186 -23.61 -1.15 14.70
CA ALA A 186 -22.57 -2.11 14.29
C ALA A 186 -23.04 -3.58 14.24
N GLY A 187 -24.30 -3.82 13.84
CA GLY A 187 -24.92 -5.15 13.80
C GLY A 187 -25.36 -5.72 15.15
N VAL A 188 -25.15 -5.00 16.26
CA VAL A 188 -25.64 -5.35 17.59
C VAL A 188 -26.97 -4.65 17.83
N ARG A 189 -28.01 -5.42 18.18
CA ARG A 189 -29.30 -4.88 18.63
C ARG A 189 -29.16 -4.28 20.03
N ILE A 190 -29.45 -2.99 20.16
CA ILE A 190 -29.26 -2.18 21.37
C ILE A 190 -30.45 -2.31 22.34
N HIS A 191 -31.66 -2.40 21.80
CA HIS A 191 -32.89 -2.61 22.57
C HIS A 191 -33.33 -4.07 22.49
N GLU A 192 -33.32 -4.79 23.61
CA GLU A 192 -33.92 -6.11 23.70
C GLU A 192 -35.41 -5.97 24.10
N GLY A 193 -36.29 -6.01 23.11
CA GLY A 193 -37.71 -6.26 23.31
C GLY A 193 -38.59 -5.02 23.54
N VAL A 194 -39.11 -4.47 22.43
CA VAL A 194 -40.57 -4.33 22.29
C VAL A 194 -40.93 -5.14 21.05
N LEU A 195 -40.97 -6.47 21.19
CA LEU A 195 -41.77 -7.26 20.27
C LEU A 195 -43.21 -6.91 20.61
N SER A 196 -43.85 -6.16 19.71
CA SER A 196 -45.30 -6.03 19.67
C SER A 196 -45.90 -7.44 19.58
N GLY A 197 -46.59 -7.87 20.63
CA GLY A 197 -47.28 -9.15 20.75
C GLY A 197 -48.07 -9.19 22.04
#